data_AF-Q1W4W9-F1
#
_entry.id   AF-Q1W4W9-F1
#
_cell.length_a   1.000
_cell.length_b   1.000
_cell.length_c   1.000
_cell.angle_alpha   90.00
_cell.angle_beta   90.00
_cell.angle_gamma   90.00
#
_symmetry.space_group_name_H-M   'P 1'
#
loop_
_entity.id
_entity.type
_entity.pdbx_description
1 polymer ?
#
loop_
_entity_poly.entity_id
_entity_poly.type
_entity_poly.pdbx_seq_one_letter_code
_entity_poly.pdbx_strand_id
1 'polypeptide(L)'
;MSSPRACSGTIGGMTFSPSLDQMTPEQLRALAAQALQLQSQVEAMSRKIQNDEILIEQFKFEIALLKRHKFAKRSEQISPAQSSLLDDLLDTDLEAIEAELKQLLPDAPQAEPRQSPKRAPLPPQFPRTVIRHEPENTQCVCGCQLQRIGEDVNEKLDTRRACLPSSNMCGANGPVASAKP
;
A
#
# COMPACT_ATOMS: atom_id res chain seq x y z
N MET A 1 41.20 -6.41 -30.87
CA MET A 1 41.69 -5.02 -30.72
C MET A 1 40.63 -4.31 -29.88
N SER A 2 40.81 -3.78 -28.68
CA SER A 2 41.98 -3.46 -27.85
C SER A 2 41.54 -3.51 -26.39
N SER A 3 42.38 -4.05 -25.51
CA SER A 3 42.17 -4.04 -24.05
C SER A 3 42.50 -2.67 -23.46
N PRO A 4 41.74 -2.12 -22.50
CA PRO A 4 42.16 -0.92 -21.80
C PRO A 4 43.21 -1.28 -20.75
N ARG A 5 44.37 -0.63 -20.85
CA ARG A 5 45.47 -0.72 -19.89
C ARG A 5 45.02 -0.14 -18.54
N ALA A 6 45.05 -0.96 -17.49
CA ALA A 6 44.96 -0.48 -16.12
C ALA A 6 46.34 0.09 -15.71
N CYS A 7 46.42 1.40 -15.54
CA CYS A 7 47.58 2.05 -14.95
C CYS A 7 47.52 1.89 -13.42
N SER A 8 48.23 0.90 -12.88
CA SER A 8 48.50 0.81 -11.44
C SER A 8 49.55 1.86 -11.06
N GLY A 9 49.11 3.04 -10.64
CA GLY A 9 49.99 4.05 -10.03
C GLY A 9 50.23 3.72 -8.57
N THR A 10 51.41 3.18 -8.25
CA THR A 10 51.90 3.04 -6.87
C THR A 10 52.30 4.43 -6.37
N ILE A 11 51.50 5.02 -5.48
CA ILE A 11 51.84 6.28 -4.81
C ILE A 11 52.82 5.93 -3.68
N GLY A 12 54.12 6.10 -3.94
CA GLY A 12 55.16 5.93 -2.92
C GLY A 12 55.06 7.02 -1.86
N GLY A 13 54.50 6.69 -0.70
CA GLY A 13 54.46 7.57 0.47
C GLY A 13 55.85 7.69 1.10
N MET A 14 56.61 8.72 0.70
CA MET A 14 57.78 9.16 1.46
C MET A 14 57.31 10.10 2.58
N THR A 15 56.95 9.55 3.74
CA THR A 15 56.76 10.36 4.96
C THR A 15 58.09 10.44 5.69
N PHE A 16 58.89 11.47 5.40
CA PHE A 16 60.01 11.85 6.26
C PHE A 16 59.39 12.52 7.50
N SER A 17 59.36 11.83 8.65
CA SER A 17 58.91 12.46 9.89
C SER A 17 60.06 13.30 10.46
N PRO A 18 59.91 14.62 10.62
CA PRO A 18 60.88 15.40 11.37
C PRO A 18 60.92 14.90 12.83
N SER A 19 62.12 14.76 13.39
CA SER A 19 62.31 14.33 14.78
C SER A 19 61.76 15.42 15.72
N LEU A 20 60.61 15.16 16.34
CA LEU A 20 59.89 16.10 17.21
C LEU A 20 60.75 16.62 18.38
N ASP A 21 61.70 15.80 18.86
CA ASP A 21 62.59 16.12 19.98
C ASP A 21 63.62 17.23 19.68
N GLN A 22 63.82 17.58 18.39
CA GLN A 22 64.79 18.60 17.98
C GLN A 22 64.13 19.97 17.69
N MET A 23 62.80 20.08 17.82
CA MET A 23 62.07 21.30 17.49
C MET A 23 61.98 22.28 18.66
N THR A 24 62.03 23.58 18.36
CA THR A 24 61.83 24.62 19.38
C THR A 24 60.36 24.65 19.86
N PRO A 25 60.07 25.10 21.08
CA PRO A 25 58.70 25.16 21.59
C PRO A 25 57.76 26.04 20.73
N GLU A 26 58.29 27.03 20.01
CA GLU A 26 57.52 27.83 19.06
C GLU A 26 57.16 27.05 17.79
N GLN A 27 58.09 26.26 17.27
CA GLN A 27 57.83 25.38 16.12
C GLN A 27 56.79 24.30 16.45
N LEU A 28 56.84 23.74 17.67
CA LEU A 28 55.83 22.77 18.14
C LEU A 28 54.44 23.40 18.26
N ARG A 29 54.33 24.64 18.75
CA ARG A 29 53.05 25.38 18.79
C ARG A 29 52.51 25.68 17.39
N ALA A 30 53.38 26.08 16.46
CA ALA A 30 52.98 26.33 15.08
C ALA A 30 52.48 25.05 14.39
N LEU A 31 53.16 23.92 14.61
CA LEU A 31 52.73 22.61 14.10
C LEU A 31 51.39 22.17 14.71
N ALA A 32 51.20 22.35 16.02
CA ALA A 32 49.93 22.04 16.68
C ALA A 32 48.77 22.90 16.14
N ALA A 33 49.00 24.19 15.90
CA ALA A 33 48.03 25.07 15.27
C ALA A 33 47.68 24.62 13.84
N GLN A 34 48.69 24.23 13.05
CA GLN A 34 48.49 23.69 11.71
C GLN A 34 47.72 22.35 11.73
N ALA A 35 48.01 21.48 12.70
CA ALA A 35 47.29 20.21 12.87
C ALA A 35 45.81 20.43 13.22
N LEU A 36 45.50 21.39 14.12
CA LEU A 36 44.12 21.77 14.44
C LEU A 36 43.40 22.35 13.21
N GLN A 37 44.08 23.19 12.43
CA GLN A 37 43.52 23.73 11.18
C GLN A 37 43.24 22.61 10.16
N LEU A 38 44.13 21.64 10.00
CA LEU A 38 43.90 20.49 9.13
C LEU A 38 42.76 19.60 9.64
N GLN A 39 42.67 19.36 10.95
CA GLN A 39 41.58 18.59 11.55
C GLN A 39 40.22 19.25 11.28
N SER A 40 40.11 20.57 11.51
CA SER A 40 38.87 21.30 11.21
C SER A 40 38.49 21.25 9.72
N GLN A 41 39.47 21.28 8.80
CA GLN A 41 39.20 21.11 7.37
C GLN A 41 38.72 19.70 7.03
N VAL A 42 39.33 18.67 7.62
CA VAL A 42 38.92 17.27 7.43
C VAL A 42 37.50 17.06 7.96
N GLU A 43 37.16 17.61 9.12
CA GLU A 43 35.80 17.55 9.66
C GLU A 43 34.79 18.25 8.76
N ALA A 44 35.13 19.44 8.25
CA ALA A 44 34.28 20.18 7.33
C ALA A 44 34.03 19.40 6.02
N MET A 45 35.07 18.77 5.47
CA MET A 45 34.95 17.92 4.29
C MET A 45 34.15 16.64 4.58
N SER A 46 34.37 16.01 5.73
CA SER A 46 33.61 14.81 6.14
C SER A 46 32.12 15.11 6.24
N ARG A 47 31.74 16.28 6.79
CA ARG A 47 30.33 16.70 6.85
C ARG A 47 29.74 16.93 5.45
N LYS A 48 30.52 17.51 4.53
CA LYS A 48 30.08 17.67 3.13
C LYS A 48 29.85 16.32 2.46
N ILE A 49 30.77 15.38 2.61
CA ILE A 49 30.64 14.02 2.07
C ILE A 49 29.37 13.34 2.59
N GLN A 50 29.12 13.42 3.90
CA GLN A 50 27.90 12.85 4.49
C GLN A 50 26.62 13.49 3.92
N ASN A 51 26.60 14.82 3.75
CA ASN A 51 25.46 15.51 3.15
C ASN A 51 25.26 15.09 1.68
N ASP A 52 26.34 15.00 0.91
CA ASP A 52 26.30 14.60 -0.50
C ASP A 52 25.84 13.14 -0.64
N GLU A 53 26.26 12.23 0.24
CA GLU A 53 25.79 10.85 0.29
C GLU A 53 24.27 10.78 0.52
N ILE A 54 23.75 11.57 1.46
CA ILE A 54 22.30 11.65 1.72
C ILE A 54 21.56 12.14 0.48
N LEU A 55 22.05 13.19 -0.19
CA LEU A 55 21.44 13.71 -1.41
C LEU A 55 21.50 12.70 -2.56
N ILE A 56 22.60 11.97 -2.69
CA ILE A 56 22.74 10.90 -3.68
C ILE A 56 21.68 9.82 -3.45
N GLU A 57 21.47 9.39 -2.21
CA GLU A 57 20.43 8.38 -1.91
C GLU A 57 19.03 8.91 -2.17
N GLN A 58 18.75 10.18 -1.85
CA GLN A 58 17.48 10.83 -2.18
C GLN A 58 17.24 10.87 -3.70
N PHE A 59 18.21 11.33 -4.47
CA PHE A 59 18.09 11.39 -5.93
C PHE A 59 18.00 10.00 -6.57
N LYS A 60 18.71 9.00 -6.05
CA LYS A 60 18.58 7.60 -6.51
C LYS A 60 17.16 7.09 -6.29
N PHE A 61 16.57 7.35 -5.12
CA PHE A 61 15.19 6.96 -4.83
C PHE A 61 14.20 7.65 -5.76
N GLU A 62 14.35 8.96 -5.97
CA GLU A 62 13.49 9.73 -6.88
C GLU A 62 13.59 9.23 -8.33
N ILE A 63 14.81 8.95 -8.82
CA ILE A 63 15.03 8.36 -10.13
C ILE A 63 14.35 6.99 -10.24
N ALA A 64 14.46 6.15 -9.21
CA ALA A 64 13.81 4.84 -9.20
C ALA A 64 12.28 4.97 -9.27
N LEU A 65 11.70 5.91 -8.51
CA LEU A 65 10.27 6.21 -8.53
C LEU A 65 9.82 6.70 -9.92
N LEU A 66 10.54 7.67 -10.50
CA LEU A 66 10.24 8.21 -11.83
C LEU A 66 10.35 7.15 -12.93
N LYS A 67 11.37 6.28 -12.85
CA LYS A 67 11.50 5.13 -13.76
C LYS A 67 10.30 4.19 -13.62
N ARG A 68 9.90 3.85 -12.39
CA ARG A 68 8.71 3.02 -12.16
C ARG A 68 7.48 3.67 -12.77
N HIS A 69 7.22 4.95 -12.55
CA HIS A 69 6.05 5.62 -13.14
C HIS A 69 6.09 5.67 -14.68
N LYS A 70 7.26 5.96 -15.27
CA LYS A 70 7.41 6.07 -16.73
C LYS A 70 7.30 4.71 -17.43
N PHE A 71 7.89 3.68 -16.84
CA PHE A 71 7.96 2.36 -17.47
C PHE A 71 6.87 1.38 -17.01
N ALA A 72 6.25 1.56 -15.83
CA ALA A 72 5.08 0.75 -15.42
C ALA A 72 3.93 0.89 -16.42
N LYS A 73 3.65 2.12 -16.88
CA LYS A 73 2.67 2.35 -17.95
C LYS A 73 3.02 1.62 -19.25
N ARG A 74 4.31 1.41 -19.53
CA ARG A 74 4.78 0.71 -20.73
C ARG A 74 4.75 -0.80 -20.56
N SER A 75 4.94 -1.32 -19.35
CA SER A 75 4.81 -2.76 -19.04
C SER A 75 3.35 -3.23 -18.95
N GLU A 76 2.41 -2.34 -18.62
CA GLU A 76 0.96 -2.63 -18.65
C GLU A 76 0.35 -2.49 -20.05
N GLN A 77 1.05 -1.82 -20.98
CA GLN A 77 0.60 -1.71 -22.37
C GLN A 77 0.82 -3.03 -23.10
N ILE A 78 -0.23 -3.85 -23.18
CA ILE A 78 -0.33 -4.93 -24.16
C ILE A 78 -0.25 -4.30 -25.56
N SER A 79 0.71 -4.77 -26.36
CA SER A 79 0.84 -4.31 -27.75
C SER A 79 -0.43 -4.66 -28.54
N PRO A 80 -0.87 -3.85 -29.52
CA PRO A 80 -2.11 -4.12 -30.25
C PRO A 80 -2.12 -5.49 -30.95
N ALA A 81 -0.97 -5.99 -31.40
CA ALA A 81 -0.86 -7.34 -31.96
C ALA A 81 -1.08 -8.44 -30.90
N GLN A 82 -0.63 -8.23 -29.66
CA GLN A 82 -0.90 -9.15 -28.55
C GLN A 82 -2.35 -9.06 -28.09
N SER A 83 -3.00 -7.89 -28.11
CA SER A 83 -4.42 -7.81 -27.77
C SER A 83 -5.27 -8.54 -28.81
N SER A 84 -5.00 -8.33 -30.11
CA SER A 84 -5.70 -9.03 -31.18
C SER A 84 -5.60 -10.55 -31.04
N LEU A 85 -4.42 -11.08 -30.70
CA LEU A 85 -4.25 -12.52 -30.50
C LEU A 85 -5.07 -13.02 -29.29
N LEU A 86 -5.17 -12.23 -28.22
CA LEU A 86 -6.00 -12.57 -27.05
C LEU A 86 -7.48 -12.53 -27.42
N ASP A 87 -7.92 -11.54 -28.20
CA ASP A 87 -9.30 -11.43 -28.68
C ASP A 87 -9.68 -12.66 -29.53
N ASP A 88 -8.81 -13.08 -30.47
CA ASP A 88 -9.03 -14.28 -31.29
C ASP A 88 -9.13 -15.57 -30.43
N LEU A 89 -8.29 -15.68 -29.39
CA LEU A 89 -8.32 -16.79 -28.43
C LEU A 89 -9.63 -16.80 -27.62
N LEU A 90 -10.06 -15.62 -27.15
CA LEU A 90 -11.31 -15.47 -26.40
C LEU A 90 -12.52 -15.84 -27.25
N ASP A 91 -12.56 -15.40 -28.51
CA ASP A 91 -13.62 -15.74 -29.45
C ASP A 91 -13.68 -17.27 -29.68
N THR A 92 -12.52 -17.91 -29.84
CA THR A 92 -12.43 -19.37 -30.00
C THR A 92 -12.97 -20.11 -28.78
N ASP A 93 -12.59 -19.70 -27.57
CA ASP A 93 -13.05 -20.31 -26.32
C ASP A 93 -14.55 -20.08 -26.10
N LEU A 94 -15.06 -18.88 -26.44
CA LEU A 94 -16.49 -18.57 -26.39
C LEU A 94 -17.29 -19.47 -27.32
N GLU A 95 -16.86 -19.63 -28.57
CA GLU A 95 -17.51 -20.52 -29.53
C GLU A 95 -17.55 -21.97 -29.04
N ALA A 96 -16.47 -22.45 -28.43
CA ALA A 96 -16.42 -23.80 -27.85
C ALA A 96 -17.44 -23.97 -26.71
N ILE A 97 -17.49 -23.02 -25.77
CA ILE A 97 -18.46 -23.04 -24.66
C ILE A 97 -19.89 -22.95 -25.19
N GLU A 98 -20.16 -22.12 -26.19
CA GLU A 98 -21.47 -22.03 -26.82
C GLU A 98 -21.90 -23.33 -27.48
N ALA A 99 -20.97 -24.03 -28.15
CA ALA A 99 -21.22 -25.32 -28.76
C ALA A 99 -21.56 -26.39 -27.71
N GLU A 100 -20.80 -26.44 -26.61
CA GLU A 100 -21.08 -27.33 -25.48
C GLU A 100 -22.44 -27.03 -24.83
N LEU A 101 -22.76 -25.76 -24.62
CA LEU A 101 -24.07 -25.33 -24.09
C LEU A 101 -25.22 -25.75 -25.01
N LYS A 102 -25.08 -25.58 -26.33
CA LYS A 102 -26.08 -26.03 -27.31
C LYS A 102 -26.31 -27.54 -27.29
N GLN A 103 -25.29 -28.33 -26.93
CA GLN A 103 -25.42 -29.79 -26.78
C GLN A 103 -26.05 -30.20 -25.45
N LEU A 104 -25.80 -29.44 -24.39
CA LEU A 104 -26.25 -29.76 -23.03
C LEU A 104 -27.69 -29.28 -22.74
N LEU A 105 -28.11 -28.18 -23.36
CA LEU A 105 -29.47 -27.66 -23.21
C LEU A 105 -30.35 -28.12 -24.39
N PRO A 106 -31.47 -28.82 -24.15
CA PRO A 106 -32.48 -29.00 -25.19
C PRO A 106 -33.08 -27.63 -25.59
N ASP A 107 -33.53 -27.50 -26.84
CA ASP A 107 -34.18 -26.29 -27.35
C ASP A 107 -35.20 -25.77 -26.34
N ALA A 108 -34.93 -24.59 -25.80
CA ALA A 108 -35.77 -24.03 -24.73
C ALA A 108 -37.19 -23.82 -25.26
N PRO A 109 -38.24 -24.31 -24.58
CA PRO A 109 -39.59 -23.88 -24.87
C PRO A 109 -39.68 -22.35 -24.66
N GLN A 110 -40.46 -21.68 -25.50
CA GLN A 110 -40.67 -20.24 -25.50
C GLN A 110 -40.78 -19.70 -24.07
N ALA A 111 -39.91 -18.75 -23.73
CA ALA A 111 -39.82 -18.22 -22.37
C ALA A 111 -41.12 -17.55 -21.94
N GLU A 112 -41.78 -18.12 -20.93
CA GLU A 112 -42.81 -17.44 -20.15
C GLU A 112 -42.24 -16.13 -19.57
N PRO A 113 -43.05 -15.07 -19.43
CA PRO A 113 -42.58 -13.78 -18.97
C PRO A 113 -41.97 -13.90 -17.57
N ARG A 114 -40.66 -13.68 -17.50
CA ARG A 114 -39.89 -13.73 -16.24
C ARG A 114 -40.47 -12.69 -15.27
N GLN A 115 -41.14 -13.15 -14.22
CA GLN A 115 -41.52 -12.28 -13.12
C GLN A 115 -40.25 -11.79 -12.43
N SER A 116 -40.15 -10.47 -12.25
CA SER A 116 -39.02 -9.87 -11.55
C SER A 116 -38.96 -10.39 -10.12
N PRO A 117 -37.79 -10.84 -9.62
CA PRO A 117 -37.67 -11.32 -8.26
C PRO A 117 -37.89 -10.15 -7.30
N LYS A 118 -39.09 -10.08 -6.71
CA LYS A 118 -39.34 -9.24 -5.55
C LYS A 118 -38.58 -9.85 -4.38
N ARG A 119 -37.82 -9.02 -3.65
CA ARG A 119 -37.09 -9.48 -2.46
C ARG A 119 -38.10 -10.06 -1.47
N ALA A 120 -37.98 -11.34 -1.14
CA ALA A 120 -38.76 -11.94 -0.07
C ALA A 120 -38.32 -11.29 1.26
N PRO A 121 -39.26 -10.89 2.14
CA PRO A 121 -38.93 -10.39 3.46
C PRO A 121 -38.23 -11.48 4.28
N LEU A 122 -37.43 -11.07 5.28
CA LEU A 122 -36.82 -12.02 6.21
C LEU A 122 -37.92 -12.78 6.96
N PRO A 123 -37.74 -14.11 7.14
CA PRO A 123 -38.71 -14.93 7.83
C PRO A 123 -39.11 -14.41 9.23
N PRO A 124 -40.37 -14.62 9.67
CA PRO A 124 -40.90 -14.08 10.93
C PRO A 124 -40.17 -14.59 12.19
N GLN A 125 -39.57 -15.79 12.13
CA GLN A 125 -38.90 -16.44 13.26
C GLN A 125 -37.58 -15.78 13.70
N PHE A 126 -36.99 -14.92 12.87
CA PHE A 126 -35.75 -14.24 13.27
C PHE A 126 -36.05 -13.13 14.28
N PRO A 127 -35.25 -13.01 15.37
CA PRO A 127 -35.38 -11.91 16.30
C PRO A 127 -35.15 -10.59 15.56
N ARG A 128 -36.10 -9.66 15.66
CA ARG A 128 -36.03 -8.34 15.02
C ARG A 128 -35.66 -7.28 16.05
N THR A 129 -34.68 -6.46 15.70
CA THR A 129 -34.37 -5.22 16.41
C THR A 129 -34.79 -4.05 15.53
N VAL A 130 -35.73 -3.22 15.99
CA VAL A 130 -36.22 -2.07 15.21
C VAL A 130 -35.37 -0.84 15.56
N ILE A 131 -34.64 -0.33 14.58
CA ILE A 131 -33.89 0.93 14.70
C ILE A 131 -34.64 1.98 13.89
N ARG A 132 -35.19 2.99 14.56
CA ARG A 132 -35.90 4.10 13.91
C ARG A 132 -34.94 5.25 13.69
N HIS A 133 -34.78 5.66 12.43
CA HIS A 133 -34.02 6.85 12.08
C HIS A 133 -35.00 8.01 11.84
N GLU A 134 -35.13 8.87 12.83
CA GLU A 134 -35.94 10.09 12.76
C GLU A 134 -35.03 11.30 13.00
N PRO A 135 -35.33 12.46 12.39
CA PRO A 135 -34.60 13.70 12.68
C PRO A 135 -34.81 14.12 14.15
N GLU A 136 -33.80 14.72 14.76
CA GLU A 136 -33.84 15.16 16.16
C GLU A 136 -34.93 16.21 16.43
N ASN A 137 -35.29 17.00 15.42
CA ASN A 137 -36.37 17.97 15.50
C ASN A 137 -37.35 17.80 14.33
N THR A 138 -38.61 17.58 14.67
CA THR A 138 -39.71 17.45 13.71
C THR A 138 -40.48 18.76 13.49
N GLN A 139 -39.96 19.88 14.00
CA GLN A 139 -40.53 21.20 13.84
C GLN A 139 -39.79 21.95 12.71
N CYS A 140 -40.55 22.40 11.73
CA CYS A 140 -40.03 23.22 10.65
C CYS A 140 -39.62 24.60 11.19
N VAL A 141 -38.69 25.27 10.52
CA VAL A 141 -38.22 26.63 10.86
C VAL A 141 -39.38 27.64 10.87
N CYS A 142 -40.47 27.37 10.15
CA CYS A 142 -41.69 28.18 10.16
C CYS A 142 -42.66 27.88 11.32
N GLY A 143 -42.33 26.98 12.24
CA GLY A 143 -43.13 26.63 13.42
C GLY A 143 -44.14 25.50 13.22
N CYS A 144 -44.32 25.01 11.99
CA CYS A 144 -45.23 23.90 11.68
C CYS A 144 -44.61 22.53 12.00
N GLN A 145 -45.46 21.56 12.37
CA GLN A 145 -45.07 20.15 12.54
C GLN A 145 -44.83 19.49 11.18
N LEU A 146 -43.68 18.84 11.00
CA LEU A 146 -43.38 18.10 9.77
C LEU A 146 -44.29 16.86 9.64
N GLN A 147 -44.83 16.65 8.44
CA GLN A 147 -45.63 15.49 8.09
C GLN A 147 -44.74 14.39 7.48
N ARG A 148 -44.92 13.13 7.90
CA ARG A 148 -44.19 12.00 7.31
C ARG A 148 -44.71 11.71 5.90
N ILE A 149 -43.81 11.66 4.92
CA ILE A 149 -44.11 11.31 3.53
C ILE A 149 -43.22 10.14 3.14
N GLY A 150 -43.83 8.98 2.94
CA GLY A 150 -43.12 7.73 2.63
C GLY A 150 -42.39 7.14 3.84
N GLU A 151 -42.29 5.82 3.86
CA GLU A 151 -41.48 5.07 4.81
C GLU A 151 -40.64 4.09 4.00
N ASP A 152 -39.33 4.10 4.21
CA ASP A 152 -38.41 3.12 3.63
C ASP A 152 -37.96 2.17 4.74
N VAL A 153 -38.16 0.87 4.52
CA VAL A 153 -37.89 -0.19 5.49
C VAL A 153 -36.89 -1.16 4.87
N ASN A 154 -35.73 -1.31 5.51
CA ASN A 154 -34.71 -2.27 5.10
C ASN A 154 -34.44 -3.27 6.22
N GLU A 155 -34.55 -4.57 5.92
CA GLU A 155 -34.24 -5.64 6.85
C GLU A 155 -32.81 -6.15 6.61
N LYS A 156 -31.98 -6.16 7.66
CA LYS A 156 -30.59 -6.66 7.61
C LYS A 156 -30.40 -7.82 8.59
N LEU A 157 -29.92 -8.97 8.10
CA LEU A 157 -29.52 -10.09 8.94
C LEU A 157 -28.10 -9.84 9.48
N ASP A 158 -27.95 -9.77 10.80
CA ASP A 158 -26.62 -9.71 11.42
C ASP A 158 -26.02 -11.12 11.54
N THR A 159 -24.92 -11.36 10.85
CA THR A 159 -24.23 -12.65 10.85
C THR A 159 -23.00 -12.58 11.75
N ARG A 160 -23.07 -13.20 12.93
CA ARG A 160 -21.87 -13.39 13.76
C ARG A 160 -21.04 -14.54 13.19
N ARG A 161 -19.75 -14.30 12.97
CA ARG A 161 -18.80 -15.38 12.63
C ARG A 161 -18.74 -16.37 13.78
N ALA A 162 -18.92 -17.65 13.49
CA ALA A 162 -18.72 -18.71 14.46
C ALA A 162 -17.26 -18.67 14.93
N CYS A 163 -17.05 -18.44 16.23
CA CYS A 163 -15.75 -18.69 16.85
C CYS A 163 -15.70 -20.21 17.09
N LEU A 164 -15.00 -20.93 16.22
CA LEU A 164 -14.73 -22.35 16.44
C LEU A 164 -13.88 -22.45 17.71
N PRO A 165 -14.27 -23.25 18.72
CA PRO A 165 -13.44 -23.43 19.90
C PRO A 165 -12.17 -24.16 19.48
N SER A 166 -11.06 -23.42 19.33
CA SER A 166 -9.73 -24.02 19.35
C SER A 166 -9.56 -24.65 20.72
N SER A 167 -9.36 -25.96 20.71
CA SER A 167 -9.01 -26.78 21.87
C SER A 167 -7.98 -26.08 22.78
N ASN A 168 -8.36 -26.02 24.06
CA ASN A 168 -7.54 -25.82 25.26
C ASN A 168 -7.15 -24.40 25.71
N MET A 169 -7.31 -24.24 27.03
CA MET A 169 -6.77 -23.24 27.95
C MET A 169 -7.50 -21.89 28.05
N CYS A 170 -8.52 -21.84 28.91
CA CYS A 170 -8.71 -20.69 29.79
C CYS A 170 -9.12 -21.17 31.19
N GLY A 171 -8.15 -21.10 32.10
CA GLY A 171 -8.36 -21.25 33.53
C GLY A 171 -8.90 -19.95 34.14
N ALA A 172 -9.85 -20.14 35.04
CA ALA A 172 -10.09 -19.43 36.30
C ALA A 172 -10.32 -17.90 36.32
N ASN A 173 -11.44 -17.59 37.00
CA ASN A 173 -11.77 -16.41 37.83
C ASN A 173 -12.50 -15.21 37.18
N GLY A 174 -13.66 -14.89 37.78
CA GLY A 174 -14.70 -13.93 37.33
C GLY A 174 -14.46 -12.46 37.72
N PRO A 175 -15.46 -11.68 38.20
CA PRO A 175 -16.87 -11.97 38.43
C PRO A 175 -17.85 -11.14 37.58
N VAL A 176 -19.10 -11.57 37.66
CA VAL A 176 -20.31 -10.88 37.23
C VAL A 176 -20.43 -9.53 37.96
N ALA A 177 -20.64 -8.45 37.21
CA ALA A 177 -21.14 -7.19 37.74
C ALA A 177 -22.36 -6.77 36.91
N SER A 178 -23.53 -7.13 37.43
CA SER A 178 -24.80 -6.50 37.07
C SER A 178 -24.80 -5.06 37.56
N ALA A 179 -25.14 -4.11 36.69
CA ALA A 179 -25.68 -2.83 37.11
C ALA A 179 -26.65 -2.31 36.04
N LYS A 180 -27.93 -2.36 36.39
CA LYS A 180 -29.07 -1.60 35.85
C LYS A 180 -29.07 -0.23 36.60
N PRO A 181 -29.80 0.83 36.18
CA PRO A 181 -30.82 0.94 35.14
C PRO A 181 -30.49 1.79 33.93
#